data_AF-A0A2P5VPA7-F1
#
_entry.id   AF-A0A2P5VPA7-F1
#
_cell.length_a   1.000
_cell.length_b   1.000
_cell.length_c   1.000
_cell.angle_alpha   90.00
_cell.angle_beta   90.00
_cell.angle_gamma   90.00
#
_symmetry.space_group_name_H-M   'P 1'
#
loop_
_entity.id
_entity.type
_entity.pdbx_description
1 polymer ?
#
loop_
_entity_poly.entity_id
_entity_poly.type
_entity_poly.pdbx_seq_one_letter_code
_entity_poly.pdbx_strand_id
1 'polypeptide(L)'
;MERKTIELDQGWDYMHKGIKKLRRILEGLPEPPFTSEEYMMLYTYGWYFTFVQVFVYLFLIYLQGFSPKKMVNPWKTYVKLSAVLMGSHGLTKGSLAFLNYPAQLMFKSTKVNPQS
;
A
#
# COMPACT_ATOMS: atom_id res chain seq x y z
N MET A 1 14.38 11.18 -26.50
CA MET A 1 13.56 10.56 -25.43
C MET A 1 12.67 9.50 -26.06
N GLU A 2 13.14 8.25 -26.10
CA GLU A 2 12.26 7.13 -26.50
C GLU A 2 11.30 6.84 -25.35
N ARG A 3 10.00 7.10 -25.55
CA ARG A 3 8.97 6.60 -24.64
C ARG A 3 8.82 5.10 -24.90
N LYS A 4 9.71 4.29 -24.31
CA LYS A 4 9.55 2.83 -24.28
C LYS A 4 8.31 2.52 -23.45
N THR A 5 7.24 2.14 -24.14
CA THR A 5 6.05 1.55 -23.55
C THR A 5 6.47 0.25 -22.89
N ILE A 6 6.55 0.26 -21.56
CA ILE A 6 6.86 -0.92 -20.76
C ILE A 6 5.74 -1.93 -21.03
N GLU A 7 6.08 -3.09 -21.61
CA GLU A 7 5.12 -4.15 -21.90
C GLU A 7 4.58 -4.77 -20.61
N LEU A 8 3.38 -5.34 -20.67
CA LEU A 8 2.66 -5.87 -19.51
C LEU A 8 3.44 -6.99 -18.80
N ASP A 9 4.19 -7.79 -19.57
CA ASP A 9 5.08 -8.84 -19.07
C ASP A 9 6.25 -8.25 -18.25
N GLN A 10 6.88 -7.20 -18.80
CA GLN A 10 7.95 -6.48 -18.11
C GLN A 10 7.45 -5.82 -16.83
N GLY A 11 6.26 -5.21 -16.85
CA GLY A 11 5.60 -4.65 -15.67
C GLY A 11 5.26 -5.70 -14.60
N TRP A 12 4.89 -6.91 -15.01
CA TRP A 12 4.57 -8.03 -14.11
C TRP A 12 5.80 -8.53 -13.35
N ASP A 13 6.94 -8.68 -14.03
CA ASP A 13 8.21 -9.05 -13.38
C ASP A 13 8.65 -7.99 -12.35
N TYR A 14 8.54 -6.71 -12.71
CA TYR A 14 8.83 -5.60 -11.79
C TYR A 14 7.95 -5.62 -10.54
N MET A 15 6.64 -5.83 -10.71
CA MET A 15 5.70 -5.94 -9.59
C MET A 15 6.05 -7.12 -8.69
N HIS A 16 6.37 -8.27 -9.27
CA HIS A 16 6.72 -9.47 -8.51
C HIS A 16 8.01 -9.28 -7.71
N LYS A 17 9.02 -8.66 -8.32
CA LYS A 17 10.28 -8.30 -7.67
C LYS A 17 10.07 -7.28 -6.55
N GLY A 18 9.22 -6.27 -6.76
CA GLY A 18 8.84 -5.28 -5.76
C GLY A 18 8.11 -5.92 -4.56
N ILE A 19 7.14 -6.81 -4.80
CA ILE A 19 6.41 -7.54 -3.76
C ILE A 19 7.35 -8.44 -2.96
N LYS A 20 8.30 -9.13 -3.62
CA LYS A 20 9.28 -10.00 -2.96
C LYS A 20 10.21 -9.19 -2.05
N LYS A 21 10.68 -8.04 -2.51
CA LYS A 21 11.50 -7.10 -1.72
C LYS A 21 10.72 -6.52 -0.53
N LEU A 22 9.46 -6.12 -0.74
CA LEU A 22 8.55 -5.71 0.35
C LEU A 22 8.36 -6.80 1.41
N ARG A 23 8.14 -8.05 0.99
CA ARG A 23 8.00 -9.18 1.90
C ARG A 23 9.25 -9.41 2.73
N ARG A 24 10.43 -9.35 2.12
CA ARG A 24 11.72 -9.50 2.82
C ARG A 24 12.01 -8.38 3.80
N ILE A 25 11.64 -7.14 3.46
CA ILE A 25 11.73 -6.00 4.40
C ILE A 25 10.78 -6.21 5.58
N LEU A 26 9.57 -6.72 5.33
CA LEU A 26 8.61 -7.06 6.38
C LEU A 26 9.08 -8.23 7.27
N GLU A 27 9.82 -9.18 6.69
CA GLU A 27 10.46 -10.31 7.39
C GLU A 27 11.75 -9.89 8.15
N GLY A 28 12.18 -8.63 8.04
CA GLY A 28 13.34 -8.10 8.78
C GLY A 28 14.70 -8.45 8.18
N LEU A 29 14.75 -8.93 6.93
CA LEU A 29 16.00 -9.22 6.23
C LEU A 29 16.70 -7.91 5.80
N PRO A 30 18.04 -7.80 5.90
CA PRO A 30 18.77 -6.60 5.50
C PRO A 30 18.80 -6.47 3.97
N GLU A 31 17.76 -5.85 3.39
CA GLU A 31 17.74 -5.45 1.98
C GLU A 31 17.95 -3.94 1.84
N PRO A 32 18.67 -3.49 0.78
CA PRO A 32 18.82 -2.08 0.50
C PRO A 32 17.45 -1.42 0.26
N PRO A 33 17.20 -0.21 0.80
CA PRO A 33 15.93 0.47 0.64
C PRO A 33 15.59 0.66 -0.84
N PHE A 34 14.30 0.71 -1.16
CA PHE A 34 13.84 1.01 -2.51
C PHE A 34 14.41 2.34 -2.98
N THR A 35 14.90 2.37 -4.22
CA THR A 35 15.25 3.64 -4.85
C THR A 35 13.97 4.41 -5.19
N SER A 36 14.05 5.74 -5.26
CA SER A 36 12.89 6.58 -5.58
C SER A 36 12.24 6.21 -6.93
N GLU A 37 13.03 5.72 -7.88
CA GLU A 37 12.56 5.27 -9.20
C GLU A 37 11.77 3.96 -9.11
N GLU A 38 12.28 2.95 -8.39
CA GLU A 38 11.57 1.69 -8.13
C GLU A 38 10.23 1.96 -7.43
N TYR A 39 10.23 2.86 -6.45
CA TYR A 39 9.04 3.22 -5.70
C TYR A 39 7.98 3.91 -6.59
N MET A 40 8.40 4.87 -7.42
CA MET A 40 7.51 5.59 -8.32
C MET A 40 6.85 4.64 -9.34
N MET A 41 7.64 3.73 -9.93
CA MET A 41 7.12 2.73 -10.85
C MET A 41 6.14 1.78 -10.14
N LEU A 42 6.51 1.23 -8.98
CA LEU A 42 5.64 0.35 -8.22
C LEU A 42 4.31 1.04 -7.84
N TYR A 43 4.36 2.34 -7.52
CA TYR A 43 3.17 3.12 -7.20
C TYR A 43 2.27 3.34 -8.42
N THR A 44 2.84 3.71 -9.57
CA THR A 44 2.09 3.93 -10.82
C THR A 44 1.44 2.64 -11.33
N TYR A 45 2.18 1.53 -11.36
CA TYR A 45 1.65 0.23 -11.79
C TYR A 45 0.69 -0.38 -10.77
N GLY A 46 0.96 -0.22 -9.47
CA GLY A 46 0.06 -0.64 -8.41
C GLY A 46 -1.30 0.05 -8.50
N TRP A 47 -1.32 1.36 -8.79
CA TRP A 47 -2.57 2.11 -8.99
C TRP A 47 -3.34 1.66 -10.24
N TYR A 48 -2.63 1.39 -11.34
CA TYR A 48 -3.27 0.87 -12.54
C TYR A 48 -3.94 -0.48 -12.28
N PHE A 49 -3.24 -1.38 -11.58
CA PHE A 49 -3.75 -2.70 -11.26
C PHE A 49 -5.00 -2.65 -10.36
N THR A 50 -4.99 -1.82 -9.31
CA THR A 50 -6.15 -1.66 -8.42
C THR A 50 -7.34 -1.00 -9.14
N PHE A 51 -7.08 -0.11 -10.09
CA PHE A 51 -8.12 0.50 -10.91
C PHE A 51 -8.81 -0.53 -11.83
N VAL A 52 -8.01 -1.34 -12.55
CA VAL A 52 -8.53 -2.44 -13.37
C VAL A 52 -9.31 -3.44 -12.51
N GLN A 53 -8.79 -3.76 -11.32
CA GLN A 53 -9.45 -4.63 -10.36
C GLN A 53 -10.83 -4.09 -9.95
N VAL A 54 -10.98 -2.80 -9.64
CA VAL A 54 -12.28 -2.19 -9.31
C VAL A 54 -13.26 -2.32 -10.49
N PHE A 55 -12.80 -2.08 -11.72
CA PHE A 55 -13.64 -2.23 -12.91
C PHE A 55 -14.13 -3.66 -13.12
N VAL A 56 -13.25 -4.65 -12.95
CA VAL A 56 -13.61 -6.08 -13.04
C VAL A 56 -14.64 -6.44 -11.97
N TYR A 57 -14.45 -6.00 -10.72
CA TYR A 57 -15.42 -6.27 -9.65
C TYR A 57 -16.77 -5.60 -9.90
N LEU A 58 -16.81 -4.35 -10.39
CA LEU A 58 -18.06 -3.69 -10.77
C LEU A 58 -18.78 -4.44 -11.89
N PHE A 59 -18.03 -4.94 -12.89
CA PHE A 59 -18.57 -5.75 -13.96
C PHE A 59 -19.13 -7.09 -13.47
N LEU A 60 -18.43 -7.76 -12.54
CA LEU A 60 -18.91 -8.98 -11.91
C LEU A 60 -20.19 -8.74 -11.09
N ILE A 61 -20.24 -7.67 -10.29
CA ILE A 61 -21.43 -7.29 -9.50
C ILE A 61 -22.62 -6.97 -10.43
N TYR A 62 -22.34 -6.34 -11.58
CA TYR A 62 -23.34 -6.06 -12.60
C TYR A 62 -23.89 -7.36 -13.22
N LEU A 63 -23.02 -8.28 -13.62
CA LEU A 63 -23.43 -9.59 -14.17
C LEU A 63 -24.16 -10.46 -13.14
N GLN A 64 -23.76 -10.39 -11.87
CA GLN A 64 -24.36 -11.13 -10.77
C GLN A 64 -25.73 -10.56 -10.35
N GLY A 65 -26.20 -9.51 -11.02
CA GLY A 65 -27.56 -9.01 -10.88
C GLY A 65 -27.82 -8.35 -9.54
N PHE A 66 -26.82 -7.69 -8.95
CA PHE A 66 -26.96 -6.95 -7.70
C PHE A 66 -27.94 -5.78 -7.90
N SER A 67 -29.24 -6.03 -7.70
CA SER A 67 -30.28 -5.04 -7.92
C SER A 67 -30.22 -3.97 -6.82
N PRO A 68 -29.81 -2.71 -7.11
CA PRO A 68 -29.71 -1.66 -6.10
C PRO A 68 -31.06 -1.33 -5.46
N LYS A 69 -32.17 -1.77 -6.07
CA LYS A 69 -33.55 -1.61 -5.58
C LYS A 69 -33.88 -2.47 -4.35
N LYS A 70 -33.14 -3.55 -4.08
CA LYS A 70 -33.34 -4.43 -2.90
C LYS A 70 -32.28 -4.19 -1.80
N MET A 71 -31.62 -3.04 -1.80
CA MET A 71 -30.65 -2.72 -0.75
C MET A 71 -31.40 -2.32 0.53
N VAL A 72 -31.70 -3.32 1.38
CA VAL A 72 -32.42 -3.14 2.66
C VAL A 72 -31.59 -2.38 3.71
N ASN A 73 -30.27 -2.27 3.51
CA ASN A 73 -29.38 -1.58 4.42
C ASN A 73 -29.12 -0.14 3.95
N PRO A 74 -29.41 0.89 4.75
CA PRO A 74 -29.24 2.29 4.35
C PRO A 74 -27.78 2.64 4.06
N TRP A 75 -27.55 3.44 3.00
CA TRP A 75 -26.23 3.94 2.59
C TRP A 75 -25.40 4.57 3.73
N LYS A 76 -26.08 5.17 4.73
CA LYS A 76 -25.41 5.76 5.89
C LYS A 76 -24.62 4.75 6.73
N THR A 77 -25.04 3.48 6.77
CA THR A 77 -24.32 2.43 7.50
C THR A 77 -22.98 2.12 6.84
N TYR A 78 -22.95 2.00 5.51
CA TYR A 78 -21.72 1.76 4.76
C TYR A 78 -20.73 2.91 4.92
N VAL A 79 -21.19 4.16 4.85
CA VAL A 79 -20.32 5.34 5.02
C VAL A 79 -19.71 5.40 6.43
N LYS A 80 -20.48 5.07 7.48
CA LYS A 80 -19.95 4.96 8.85
C LYS A 80 -18.93 3.83 8.97
N LEU A 81 -19.23 2.67 8.39
CA LEU A 81 -18.34 1.51 8.44
C LEU A 81 -17.02 1.80 7.71
N SER A 82 -17.06 2.43 6.53
CA SER A 82 -15.87 2.83 5.78
C SER A 82 -15.06 3.90 6.50
N ALA A 83 -15.71 4.87 7.14
CA ALA A 83 -15.02 5.89 7.92
C ALA A 83 -14.29 5.28 9.14
N VAL A 84 -14.95 4.36 9.86
CA VAL A 84 -14.34 3.65 10.99
C VAL A 84 -13.19 2.75 10.53
N LEU A 85 -13.37 2.01 9.43
CA LEU A 85 -12.35 1.11 8.89
C LEU A 85 -11.12 1.88 8.37
N MET A 86 -11.35 2.96 7.61
CA MET A 86 -10.28 3.79 7.08
C MET A 86 -9.55 4.57 8.19
N GLY A 87 -10.30 5.05 9.19
CA GLY A 87 -9.72 5.65 10.39
C GLY A 87 -8.85 4.66 11.18
N SER A 88 -9.29 3.41 11.31
CA SER A 88 -8.51 2.36 11.99
C SER A 88 -7.20 2.06 11.26
N HIS A 89 -7.24 1.85 9.93
CA HIS A 89 -6.03 1.62 9.15
C HIS A 89 -5.08 2.83 9.13
N GLY A 90 -5.61 4.06 9.10
CA GLY A 90 -4.83 5.29 9.20
C GLY A 90 -4.16 5.45 10.56
N LEU A 91 -4.90 5.21 11.65
CA LEU A 91 -4.39 5.28 13.02
C LEU A 91 -3.36 4.17 13.31
N THR A 92 -3.56 2.95 12.81
CA THR A 92 -2.58 1.86 12.97
C THR A 92 -1.26 2.20 12.29
N LYS A 93 -1.28 2.73 11.06
CA LYS A 93 -0.06 3.11 10.34
C LYS A 93 0.60 4.36 10.94
N GLY A 94 -0.19 5.35 11.37
CA GLY A 94 0.30 6.55 12.04
C GLY A 94 0.91 6.26 13.42
N SER A 95 0.28 5.37 14.20
CA SER A 95 0.81 4.92 15.49
C SER A 95 2.11 4.13 15.32
N LEU A 96 2.21 3.26 14.30
CA LEU A 96 3.45 2.55 13.99
C LEU A 96 4.60 3.53 13.67
N ALA A 97 4.32 4.60 12.92
CA ALA A 97 5.30 5.65 12.62
C ALA A 97 5.68 6.47 13.86
N PHE A 98 4.70 6.83 14.71
CA PHE A 98 4.93 7.56 15.96
C PHE A 98 5.65 6.72 17.03
N LEU A 99 5.50 5.39 17.03
CA LEU A 99 6.22 4.48 17.93
C LEU A 99 7.62 4.10 17.43
N ASN A 100 7.86 4.05 16.11
CA ASN A 100 9.19 3.76 15.56
C ASN A 100 10.16 4.96 15.68
N TYR A 101 9.62 6.19 15.67
CA TYR A 101 10.38 7.44 15.84
C TYR A 101 11.07 7.61 17.23
N PRO A 102 10.44 7.32 18.39
CA PRO A 102 11.10 7.38 19.69
C PRO A 102 12.17 6.30 19.84
N ALA A 103 12.02 5.13 19.22
CA ALA A 103 13.07 4.12 19.18
C ALA A 103 14.33 4.65 18.44
N GLN A 104 14.16 5.39 17.33
CA GLN A 104 15.28 6.05 16.65
C GLN A 104 15.94 7.14 17.49
N LEU A 105 15.16 7.92 18.26
CA LEU A 105 15.69 8.94 19.16
C LEU A 105 16.47 8.32 20.33
N MET A 106 15.96 7.22 20.91
CA MET A 106 16.61 6.48 21.98
C MET A 106 17.93 5.85 21.52
N PHE A 107 17.98 5.25 20.34
CA PHE A 107 19.23 4.71 19.79
C PHE A 107 20.23 5.79 19.36
N LYS A 108 19.77 7.00 19.00
CA LYS A 108 20.66 8.15 18.74
C LYS A 108 21.21 8.76 20.02
N SER A 109 20.44 8.82 21.11
CA SER A 109 20.89 9.43 22.37
C SER A 109 21.88 8.57 23.15
N THR A 110 21.87 7.24 22.99
CA THR A 110 22.86 6.35 23.62
C THR A 110 24.21 6.32 22.88
N LYS A 111 24.33 6.91 21.69
CA LYS A 111 25.60 6.99 20.93
C LYS A 111 26.43 8.24 21.23
N VAL A 112 25.99 9.13 22.13
CA VAL A 112 26.81 10.24 22.63
C VAL A 112 27.40 9.85 23.98
N ASN A 113 28.49 9.09 23.94
CA ASN A 113 29.50 9.11 24.99
C ASN A 113 30.88 9.11 24.32
N PRO A 114 31.40 10.26 23.85
CA PRO A 114 32.84 10.38 23.71
C PRO A 114 33.37 10.40 25.14
N GLN A 115 34.16 9.39 25.50
CA GLN A 115 34.97 9.46 26.69
C GLN A 115 35.84 10.73 26.59
N SER A 116 35.57 11.68 27.49
CA SER A 116 36.49 12.75 27.89
C SER A 116 36.72 12.60 29.38
#